data_AF-A0A2D7GSC7-F1
#
_entry.id   AF-A0A2D7GSC7-F1
#
_cell.length_a   1.000
_cell.length_b   1.000
_cell.length_c   1.000
_cell.angle_alpha   90.00
_cell.angle_beta   90.00
_cell.angle_gamma   90.00
#
_symmetry.space_group_name_H-M   'P 1'
#
loop_
_entity.id
_entity.type
_entity.pdbx_description
1 polymer ?
#
loop_
_entity_poly.entity_id
_entity_poly.type
_entity_poly.pdbx_seq_one_letter_code
_entity_poly.pdbx_strand_id
1 'polypeptide(L)'
;MTPYLKSIYLSVGWQGDVDSVPETFHMDIDEGLRKRILALAHVRKQVDAESISIVVPDGTWSEFEVTRSEQASDKLKSGNAKNSLLQHAIKTCTTHLVIYDEGFSFTAKEDEADSEGLFLTPEIPFDELLNNNPLGSTLKYDLLYQLRNKAKYVNQAWSDRESIDWQEAEDLINLASGISKEILNSLPKIGLMLGHAQCEEDWDIELVGQWPNDIGTDITTYLQTVPQL
;
A
#
# COMPACT_ATOMS: atom_id res chain seq x y z
N MET A 1 19.02 8.17 19.02
CA MET A 1 17.89 7.62 18.26
C MET A 1 17.69 8.50 17.04
N THR A 2 17.58 7.92 15.85
CA THR A 2 17.24 8.66 14.63
C THR A 2 15.73 8.96 14.68
N PRO A 3 15.29 10.21 14.46
CA PRO A 3 13.86 10.51 14.41
C PRO A 3 13.20 9.74 13.26
N TYR A 4 11.96 9.31 13.44
CA TYR A 4 11.16 8.73 12.35
C TYR A 4 10.95 9.79 11.27
N LEU A 5 11.23 9.41 10.03
CA LEU A 5 10.98 10.22 8.85
C LEU A 5 10.80 9.26 7.68
N LYS A 6 9.60 9.22 7.11
CA LYS A 6 9.29 8.42 5.93
C LYS A 6 8.90 9.32 4.78
N SER A 7 9.62 9.18 3.66
CA SER A 7 9.37 9.91 2.43
C SER A 7 8.48 9.08 1.51
N ILE A 8 7.41 9.69 0.99
CA ILE A 8 6.50 9.09 0.01
C ILE A 8 6.79 9.71 -1.36
N TYR A 9 6.99 8.89 -2.39
CA TYR A 9 7.08 9.34 -3.78
C TYR A 9 5.81 8.97 -4.53
N LEU A 10 5.18 9.93 -5.19
CA LEU A 10 3.95 9.74 -5.96
C LEU A 10 4.16 10.04 -7.42
N SER A 11 3.79 9.10 -8.29
CA SER A 11 3.52 9.41 -9.69
C SER A 11 2.10 9.98 -9.80
N VAL A 12 1.97 11.27 -10.05
CA VAL A 12 0.65 11.91 -10.17
C VAL A 12 0.18 11.83 -11.62
N GLY A 13 -1.05 11.33 -11.80
CA GLY A 13 -1.76 11.45 -13.07
C GLY A 13 -2.58 12.72 -13.06
N TRP A 14 -2.33 13.63 -14.00
CA TRP A 14 -3.21 14.77 -14.24
C TRP A 14 -4.53 14.26 -14.82
N GLN A 15 -5.63 14.50 -14.13
CA GLN A 15 -6.95 14.03 -14.56
C GLN A 15 -7.37 14.79 -15.84
N GLY A 16 -7.09 14.23 -17.02
CA GLY A 16 -7.45 14.83 -18.31
C GLY A 16 -6.35 14.81 -19.38
N ASP A 17 -5.10 14.48 -19.03
CA ASP A 17 -3.98 14.49 -19.99
C ASP A 17 -3.28 13.12 -20.05
N VAL A 18 -3.66 12.35 -21.07
CA VAL A 18 -3.17 10.97 -21.33
C VAL A 18 -1.68 10.95 -21.69
N ASP A 19 -1.12 12.11 -22.08
CA ASP A 19 0.29 12.26 -22.49
C ASP A 19 1.17 12.90 -21.39
N SER A 20 0.63 13.18 -20.20
CA SER A 20 1.40 13.76 -19.10
C SER A 20 2.46 12.78 -18.58
N VAL A 21 3.73 13.24 -18.51
CA VAL A 21 4.80 12.49 -17.86
C VAL A 21 4.48 12.49 -16.36
N PRO A 22 4.44 11.34 -15.67
CA PRO A 22 4.13 11.30 -14.24
C PRO A 22 5.15 12.14 -13.47
N GLU A 23 4.69 13.26 -12.93
CA GLU A 23 5.46 14.09 -12.03
C GLU A 23 5.60 13.36 -10.70
N THR A 24 6.83 13.33 -10.18
CA THR A 24 7.11 12.69 -8.89
C THR A 24 6.97 13.71 -7.77
N PHE A 25 5.91 13.58 -6.98
CA PHE A 25 5.69 14.40 -5.80
C PHE A 25 6.20 13.72 -4.54
N HIS A 26 6.66 14.53 -3.59
CA HIS A 26 7.24 14.07 -2.34
C HIS A 26 6.50 14.62 -1.12
N MET A 27 6.20 13.74 -0.15
CA MET A 27 5.65 14.10 1.16
C MET A 27 6.39 13.35 2.28
N ASP A 28 6.78 14.08 3.32
CA ASP A 28 7.40 13.52 4.53
C ASP A 28 6.32 13.20 5.60
N ILE A 29 6.38 11.99 6.16
CA ILE A 29 5.69 11.61 7.39
C ILE A 29 6.70 11.66 8.53
N ASP A 30 6.54 12.65 9.42
CA ASP A 30 7.28 12.72 10.67
C ASP A 30 6.62 11.88 11.78
N GLU A 31 7.30 11.76 12.93
CA GLU A 31 6.81 11.00 14.08
C GLU A 31 5.47 11.53 14.63
N GLY A 32 5.20 12.84 14.50
CA GLY A 32 3.95 13.45 14.95
C GLY A 32 2.77 13.04 14.08
N LEU A 33 2.94 13.12 12.77
CA LEU A 33 1.94 12.68 11.79
C LEU A 33 1.75 11.17 11.84
N ARG A 34 2.83 10.37 11.97
CA ARG A 34 2.77 8.91 12.17
C ARG A 34 1.89 8.53 13.36
N LYS A 35 2.12 9.13 14.54
CA LYS A 35 1.30 8.92 15.74
C LYS A 35 -0.17 9.25 15.50
N ARG A 36 -0.43 10.32 14.74
CA ARG A 36 -1.79 10.76 14.41
C ARG A 36 -2.49 9.77 13.48
N ILE A 37 -1.81 9.27 12.44
CA ILE A 37 -2.35 8.24 11.53
C ILE A 37 -2.74 6.99 12.33
N LEU A 38 -1.86 6.50 13.20
CA LEU A 38 -2.12 5.29 13.99
C LEU A 38 -3.27 5.49 14.99
N ALA A 39 -3.35 6.65 15.64
CA ALA A 39 -4.47 6.99 16.51
C ALA A 39 -5.80 7.03 15.76
N LEU A 40 -5.84 7.63 14.56
CA LEU A 40 -7.04 7.70 13.74
C LEU A 40 -7.46 6.32 13.22
N ALA A 41 -6.49 5.45 12.87
CA ALA A 41 -6.77 4.07 12.49
C ALA A 41 -7.46 3.31 13.62
N HIS A 42 -7.03 3.51 14.87
CA HIS A 42 -7.71 2.93 16.03
C HIS A 42 -9.11 3.51 16.25
N VAL A 43 -9.29 4.83 16.12
CA VAL A 43 -10.60 5.48 16.24
C VAL A 43 -11.55 4.96 15.17
N ARG A 44 -11.12 4.85 13.90
CA ARG A 44 -11.92 4.32 12.79
C ARG A 44 -12.50 2.96 13.10
N LYS A 45 -11.67 2.03 13.61
CA LYS A 45 -12.10 0.68 14.00
C LYS A 45 -13.14 0.68 15.14
N GLN A 46 -13.14 1.69 16.00
CA GLN A 46 -14.11 1.80 17.10
C GLN A 46 -15.45 2.38 16.67
N VAL A 47 -15.45 3.26 15.66
CA VAL A 47 -16.66 3.96 15.20
C VAL A 47 -17.35 3.30 14.01
N ASP A 48 -16.80 2.19 13.50
CA ASP A 48 -17.31 1.43 12.35
C ASP A 48 -17.60 2.32 11.12
N ALA A 49 -16.77 3.34 10.91
CA ALA A 49 -16.90 4.24 9.77
C ALA A 49 -16.20 3.66 8.55
N GLU A 50 -16.75 3.83 7.34
CA GLU A 50 -16.10 3.39 6.10
C GLU A 50 -14.70 4.02 5.97
N SER A 51 -14.59 5.33 6.17
CA SER A 51 -13.33 6.07 6.24
C SER A 51 -13.40 7.25 7.22
N ILE A 52 -12.23 7.76 7.62
CA ILE A 52 -12.09 9.03 8.35
C ILE A 52 -11.24 9.98 7.50
N SER A 53 -11.74 11.17 7.19
CA SER A 53 -10.97 12.22 6.51
C SER A 53 -10.71 13.39 7.46
N ILE A 54 -9.46 13.83 7.55
CA ILE A 54 -9.07 15.02 8.31
C ILE A 54 -8.14 15.91 7.49
N VAL A 55 -8.16 17.22 7.76
CA VAL A 55 -7.18 18.15 7.21
C VAL A 55 -5.86 18.04 7.97
N VAL A 56 -4.75 17.98 7.24
CA VAL A 56 -3.39 17.99 7.78
C VAL A 56 -2.81 19.41 7.57
N PRO A 57 -2.68 20.22 8.64
CA PRO A 57 -2.27 21.62 8.51
C PRO A 57 -0.81 21.81 8.06
N ASP A 58 0.04 20.81 8.23
CA ASP A 58 1.48 20.87 7.93
C ASP A 58 1.89 19.99 6.73
N GLY A 59 0.93 19.57 5.89
CA GLY A 59 1.21 18.76 4.69
C GLY A 59 2.06 19.55 3.70
N THR A 60 3.35 19.24 3.62
CA THR A 60 4.28 19.90 2.68
C THR A 60 4.54 18.97 1.51
N TRP A 61 4.19 19.43 0.32
CA TRP A 61 4.42 18.75 -0.94
C TRP A 61 5.56 19.44 -1.69
N SER A 62 6.50 18.66 -2.22
CA SER A 62 7.57 19.19 -3.07
C SER A 62 7.61 18.45 -4.39
N GLU A 63 7.68 19.22 -5.47
CA GLU A 63 7.93 18.70 -6.81
C GLU A 63 9.40 18.27 -6.91
N PHE A 64 9.64 17.09 -7.49
CA PHE A 64 10.99 16.62 -7.75
C PHE A 64 11.22 16.50 -9.25
N GLU A 65 12.09 17.35 -9.81
CA GLU A 65 12.67 17.07 -11.12
C GLU A 65 13.57 15.83 -10.99
N VAL A 66 13.03 14.65 -11.29
CA VAL A 66 13.85 13.47 -11.58
C VAL A 66 14.50 13.74 -12.94
N THR A 67 15.54 14.58 -12.96
CA THR A 67 16.49 14.57 -14.06
C THR A 67 17.06 13.16 -14.11
N ARG A 68 16.61 12.39 -15.11
CA ARG A 68 17.05 11.03 -15.44
C ARG A 68 18.58 10.98 -15.44
N SER A 69 19.18 10.73 -14.30
CA SER A 69 20.59 10.41 -14.19
C SER A 69 20.74 9.45 -13.02
N GLU A 70 21.38 8.33 -13.31
CA GLU A 70 21.66 7.21 -12.40
C GLU A 70 22.52 7.61 -11.18
N GLN A 71 22.81 8.91 -11.02
CA GLN A 71 23.58 9.50 -9.92
C GLN A 71 22.71 10.06 -8.78
N ALA A 72 21.38 10.11 -8.92
CA ALA A 72 20.49 10.66 -7.87
C ALA A 72 20.40 9.76 -6.62
N SER A 73 20.56 8.44 -6.78
CA SER A 73 20.55 7.45 -5.69
C SER A 73 21.54 7.77 -4.57
N ASP A 74 22.72 8.28 -4.91
CA ASP A 74 23.78 8.53 -3.92
C ASP A 74 23.65 9.90 -3.25
N LYS A 75 22.99 10.87 -3.87
CA LYS A 75 22.77 12.21 -3.28
C LYS A 75 21.63 12.21 -2.25
N LEU A 76 20.60 11.38 -2.44
CA LEU A 76 19.46 11.21 -1.52
C LEU A 76 19.86 10.67 -0.13
N LYS A 77 21.00 9.96 -0.03
CA LYS A 77 21.53 9.45 1.25
C LYS A 77 22.29 10.50 2.06
N SER A 78 22.66 11.62 1.45
CA SER A 78 23.36 12.72 2.12
C SER A 78 22.34 13.73 2.63
N GLY A 79 22.45 14.18 3.89
CA GLY A 79 21.52 15.11 4.55
C GLY A 79 21.30 16.49 3.91
N ASN A 80 21.77 16.71 2.67
CA ASN A 80 21.54 17.90 1.86
C ASN A 80 20.25 17.86 1.03
N ALA A 81 19.54 16.73 0.95
CA ALA A 81 18.27 16.62 0.21
C ALA A 81 17.18 17.58 0.74
N LYS A 82 17.07 17.74 2.06
CA LYS A 82 16.06 18.63 2.70
C LYS A 82 16.13 20.09 2.23
N ASN A 83 17.33 20.64 2.07
CA ASN A 83 17.49 22.04 1.64
C ASN A 83 17.15 22.25 0.15
N SER A 84 17.31 21.22 -0.67
CA SER A 84 16.91 21.27 -2.09
C SER A 84 15.40 21.08 -2.25
N LEU A 85 14.79 20.21 -1.44
CA LEU A 85 13.34 19.93 -1.46
C LEU A 85 12.50 21.17 -1.08
N LEU A 86 12.98 21.99 -0.14
CA LEU A 86 12.31 23.24 0.26
C LEU A 86 12.27 24.31 -0.85
N GLN A 87 13.12 24.22 -1.87
CA GLN A 87 13.15 25.19 -2.97
C GLN A 87 12.06 24.93 -4.03
N HIS A 88 11.51 23.71 -4.08
CA HIS A 88 10.47 23.27 -5.03
C HIS A 88 9.18 22.85 -4.30
N ALA A 89 8.96 23.35 -3.08
CA ALA A 89 7.71 23.10 -2.35
C ALA A 89 6.52 23.77 -3.05
N ILE A 90 5.46 23.01 -3.32
CA ILE A 90 4.16 23.57 -3.71
C ILE A 90 3.66 24.37 -2.51
N LYS A 91 3.53 25.69 -2.69
CA LYS A 91 3.39 26.64 -1.59
C LYS A 91 2.04 26.58 -0.85
N THR A 92 0.97 26.11 -1.49
CA THR A 92 -0.37 26.14 -0.89
C THR A 92 -1.24 25.01 -1.44
N CYS A 93 -1.37 23.94 -0.67
CA CYS A 93 -2.34 22.90 -0.95
C CYS A 93 -3.04 22.46 0.35
N THR A 94 -4.36 22.41 0.32
CA THR A 94 -5.14 21.81 1.40
C THR A 94 -4.95 20.29 1.32
N THR A 95 -4.17 19.74 2.26
CA THR A 95 -3.92 18.29 2.35
C THR A 95 -4.93 17.63 3.28
N HIS A 96 -5.61 16.62 2.78
CA HIS A 96 -6.43 15.71 3.56
C HIS A 96 -5.72 14.38 3.72
N LEU A 97 -5.75 13.85 4.94
CA LEU A 97 -5.43 12.47 5.25
C LEU A 97 -6.74 11.70 5.31
N VAL A 98 -6.83 10.61 4.54
CA VAL A 98 -7.96 9.68 4.57
C VAL A 98 -7.49 8.36 5.15
N ILE A 99 -8.20 7.86 6.15
CA ILE A 99 -7.96 6.59 6.83
C ILE A 99 -9.03 5.60 6.38
N TYR A 100 -8.59 4.49 5.81
CA TYR A 100 -9.42 3.36 5.40
C TYR A 100 -9.26 2.19 6.37
N ASP A 101 -9.80 1.05 5.99
CA ASP A 101 -9.69 -0.19 6.77
C ASP A 101 -8.29 -0.82 6.70
N GLU A 102 -7.65 -0.74 5.54
CA GLU A 102 -6.40 -1.43 5.19
C GLU A 102 -5.19 -0.49 5.09
N GLY A 103 -5.45 0.81 5.08
CA GLY A 103 -4.40 1.79 4.94
C GLY A 103 -4.87 3.22 5.05
N PHE A 104 -4.07 4.11 4.49
CA PHE A 104 -4.33 5.53 4.45
C PHE A 104 -3.90 6.12 3.11
N SER A 105 -4.50 7.24 2.73
CA SER A 105 -4.07 8.01 1.57
C SER A 105 -3.99 9.49 1.92
N PHE A 106 -3.26 10.24 1.10
CA PHE A 106 -3.36 11.70 1.10
C PHE A 106 -4.00 12.17 -0.20
N THR A 107 -4.86 13.17 -0.05
CA THR A 107 -5.35 13.97 -1.17
C THR A 107 -4.98 15.41 -0.92
N ALA A 108 -4.29 16.05 -1.85
CA ALA A 108 -4.02 17.48 -1.80
C ALA A 108 -4.63 18.17 -3.01
N LYS A 109 -5.28 19.30 -2.77
CA LYS A 109 -5.77 20.19 -3.80
C LYS A 109 -5.03 21.51 -3.68
N GLU A 110 -4.55 22.05 -4.79
CA GLU A 110 -3.98 23.41 -4.79
C GLU A 110 -5.08 24.42 -4.47
N ASP A 111 -4.72 25.44 -3.69
CA ASP A 111 -5.69 26.44 -3.22
C ASP A 111 -6.02 27.52 -4.27
N GLU A 112 -5.48 27.41 -5.50
CA GLU A 112 -5.78 28.33 -6.60
C GLU A 112 -7.16 28.02 -7.22
N ALA A 113 -7.96 29.06 -7.45
CA ALA A 113 -9.36 28.95 -7.86
C ALA A 113 -9.58 28.25 -9.22
N ASP A 114 -8.54 28.17 -10.05
CA ASP A 114 -8.55 27.57 -11.39
C ASP A 114 -7.71 26.28 -11.48
N SER A 115 -7.20 25.77 -10.35
CA SER A 115 -6.41 24.53 -10.33
C SER A 115 -7.31 23.29 -10.40
N GLU A 116 -7.15 22.51 -11.47
CA GLU A 116 -7.69 21.15 -11.62
C GLU A 116 -6.75 20.08 -11.03
N GLY A 117 -5.61 20.49 -10.45
CA GLY A 117 -4.59 19.59 -9.91
C GLY A 117 -5.04 18.93 -8.60
N LEU A 118 -5.40 17.64 -8.67
CA LEU A 118 -5.59 16.79 -7.50
C LEU A 118 -4.39 15.86 -7.34
N PHE A 119 -3.61 16.06 -6.29
CA PHE A 119 -2.58 15.11 -5.89
C PHE A 119 -3.25 14.01 -5.07
N LEU A 120 -3.27 12.78 -5.58
CA LEU A 120 -3.81 11.61 -4.90
C LEU A 120 -2.70 10.58 -4.71
N THR A 121 -2.49 10.14 -3.47
CA THR A 121 -1.67 8.95 -3.22
C THR A 121 -2.51 7.70 -3.50
N PRO A 122 -1.90 6.58 -3.96
CA PRO A 122 -2.54 5.28 -3.77
C PRO A 122 -2.78 5.04 -2.27
N GLU A 123 -3.63 4.07 -1.96
CA GLU A 123 -3.80 3.62 -0.58
C GLU A 123 -2.50 2.95 -0.10
N ILE A 124 -1.96 3.47 1.00
CA ILE A 124 -0.71 3.03 1.62
C ILE A 124 -1.07 2.15 2.83
N PRO A 125 -0.69 0.87 2.83
CA PRO A 125 -0.95 -0.01 3.96
C PRO A 125 -0.25 0.43 5.25
N PHE A 126 -0.86 0.14 6.41
CA PHE A 126 -0.35 0.64 7.69
C PHE A 126 1.01 0.07 8.10
N ASP A 127 1.37 -1.14 7.63
CA ASP A 127 2.66 -1.77 7.92
C ASP A 127 3.85 -0.98 7.35
N GLU A 128 3.62 -0.16 6.33
CA GLU A 128 4.62 0.79 5.82
C GLU A 128 5.06 1.81 6.89
N LEU A 129 4.29 2.02 7.95
CA LEU A 129 4.67 2.91 9.05
C LEU A 129 5.68 2.28 10.03
N LEU A 130 6.12 1.04 9.82
CA LEU A 130 7.05 0.33 10.72
C LEU A 130 8.52 0.74 10.55
N ASN A 131 8.89 1.28 9.38
CA ASN A 131 10.28 1.59 9.05
C ASN A 131 10.42 3.02 8.51
N ASN A 132 11.67 3.48 8.43
CA ASN A 132 12.05 4.79 7.86
C ASN A 132 12.42 4.68 6.38
N ASN A 133 12.21 3.52 5.74
CA ASN A 133 12.56 3.39 4.33
C ASN A 133 11.57 4.22 3.51
N PRO A 134 12.06 4.97 2.50
CA PRO A 134 11.17 5.67 1.60
C PRO A 134 10.17 4.72 0.95
N LEU A 135 8.92 5.15 0.80
CA LEU A 135 7.92 4.39 0.08
C LEU A 135 8.26 4.44 -1.41
N GLY A 136 8.87 3.36 -1.92
CA GLY A 136 9.29 3.27 -3.32
C GLY A 136 8.18 2.82 -4.26
N SER A 137 7.47 1.75 -3.92
CA SER A 137 6.45 1.16 -4.79
C SER A 137 5.44 0.32 -4.01
N THR A 138 4.15 0.50 -4.30
CA THR A 138 3.05 -0.32 -3.77
C THR A 138 2.87 -1.63 -4.56
N LEU A 139 3.69 -1.91 -5.57
CA LEU A 139 3.58 -3.11 -6.43
C LEU A 139 3.56 -4.43 -5.65
N LYS A 140 4.23 -4.48 -4.49
CA LYS A 140 4.21 -5.66 -3.61
C LYS A 140 2.82 -5.93 -3.01
N TYR A 141 2.01 -4.89 -2.83
CA TYR A 141 0.62 -5.00 -2.38
C TYR A 141 -0.34 -5.28 -3.53
N ASP A 142 -0.03 -4.84 -4.77
CA ASP A 142 -0.84 -5.15 -5.94
C ASP A 142 -0.98 -6.67 -6.14
N LEU A 143 0.08 -7.44 -5.89
CA LEU A 143 0.01 -8.90 -5.94
C LEU A 143 -0.88 -9.48 -4.84
N LEU A 144 -0.84 -8.91 -3.62
CA LEU A 144 -1.72 -9.31 -2.53
C LEU A 144 -3.19 -9.03 -2.88
N TYR A 145 -3.48 -7.86 -3.45
CA TYR A 145 -4.83 -7.52 -3.91
C TYR A 145 -5.30 -8.44 -5.03
N GLN A 146 -4.45 -8.73 -6.02
CA GLN A 146 -4.77 -9.66 -7.10
C GLN A 146 -5.06 -11.07 -6.57
N LEU A 147 -4.21 -11.58 -5.68
CA LEU A 147 -4.39 -12.89 -5.07
C LEU A 147 -5.67 -12.96 -4.24
N ARG A 148 -5.95 -11.95 -3.40
CA ARG A 148 -7.19 -11.86 -2.62
C ARG A 148 -8.42 -11.88 -3.52
N ASN A 149 -8.41 -11.10 -4.60
CA ASN A 149 -9.54 -11.01 -5.52
C ASN A 149 -9.76 -12.33 -6.27
N LYS A 150 -8.69 -12.99 -6.74
CA LYS A 150 -8.77 -14.32 -7.36
C LYS A 150 -9.30 -15.34 -6.35
N ALA A 151 -8.79 -15.35 -5.12
CA ALA A 151 -9.26 -16.26 -4.07
C ALA A 151 -10.75 -16.08 -3.78
N LYS A 152 -11.23 -14.82 -3.66
CA LYS A 152 -12.66 -14.54 -3.50
C LYS A 152 -13.50 -15.09 -4.65
N TYR A 153 -13.05 -14.88 -5.89
CA TYR A 153 -13.71 -15.42 -7.07
C TYR A 153 -13.76 -16.95 -7.07
N VAL A 154 -12.61 -17.59 -6.82
CA VAL A 154 -12.49 -19.06 -6.77
C VAL A 154 -13.39 -19.64 -5.68
N ASN A 155 -13.39 -19.04 -4.49
CA ASN A 155 -14.23 -19.48 -3.38
C ASN A 155 -15.72 -19.48 -3.76
N GLN A 156 -16.18 -18.39 -4.39
CA GLN A 156 -17.56 -18.29 -4.87
C GLN A 156 -17.84 -19.34 -5.95
N ALA A 157 -16.94 -19.45 -6.93
CA ALA A 157 -17.14 -20.34 -8.06
C ALA A 157 -17.12 -21.84 -7.67
N TRP A 158 -16.31 -22.24 -6.68
CA TRP A 158 -16.33 -23.60 -6.13
C TRP A 158 -17.59 -23.87 -5.31
N SER A 159 -18.04 -22.88 -4.53
CA SER A 159 -19.31 -22.98 -3.81
C SER A 159 -20.50 -23.13 -4.75
N ASP A 160 -20.54 -22.36 -5.84
CA ASP A 160 -21.63 -22.39 -6.82
C ASP A 160 -21.67 -23.71 -7.60
N ARG A 161 -20.49 -24.32 -7.84
CA ARG A 161 -20.34 -25.60 -8.54
C ARG A 161 -20.44 -26.82 -7.62
N GLU A 162 -20.38 -26.62 -6.30
CA GLU A 162 -20.19 -27.69 -5.30
C GLU A 162 -19.01 -28.61 -5.62
N SER A 163 -17.96 -28.08 -6.25
CA SER A 163 -16.81 -28.85 -6.71
C SER A 163 -15.54 -28.00 -6.81
N ILE A 164 -14.40 -28.61 -6.56
CA ILE A 164 -13.08 -27.98 -6.72
C ILE A 164 -12.62 -28.04 -8.18
N ASP A 165 -12.12 -26.91 -8.67
CA ASP A 165 -11.42 -26.80 -9.94
C ASP A 165 -9.91 -26.79 -9.69
N TRP A 166 -9.24 -27.87 -10.09
CA TRP A 166 -7.80 -28.04 -9.86
C TRP A 166 -6.94 -27.01 -10.58
N GLN A 167 -7.39 -26.50 -11.74
CA GLN A 167 -6.64 -25.46 -12.45
C GLN A 167 -6.71 -24.14 -11.68
N GLU A 168 -7.85 -23.83 -11.06
CA GLU A 168 -7.98 -22.64 -10.22
C GLU A 168 -7.16 -22.76 -8.92
N ALA A 169 -7.02 -23.97 -8.36
CA ALA A 169 -6.12 -24.22 -7.23
C ALA A 169 -4.65 -23.96 -7.61
N GLU A 170 -4.21 -24.46 -8.77
CA GLU A 170 -2.87 -24.18 -9.31
C GLU A 170 -2.65 -22.68 -9.57
N ASP A 171 -3.64 -21.97 -10.13
CA ASP A 171 -3.56 -20.52 -10.34
C ASP A 171 -3.31 -19.76 -9.02
N LEU A 172 -4.00 -20.15 -7.95
CA LEU A 172 -3.81 -19.55 -6.62
C LEU A 172 -2.40 -19.78 -6.09
N ILE A 173 -1.85 -20.99 -6.24
CA ILE A 173 -0.46 -21.31 -5.88
C ILE A 173 0.51 -20.46 -6.70
N ASN A 174 0.31 -20.39 -8.02
CA ASN A 174 1.18 -19.65 -8.92
C ASN A 174 1.23 -18.16 -8.56
N LEU A 175 0.07 -17.55 -8.29
CA LEU A 175 0.01 -16.15 -7.83
C LEU A 175 0.66 -15.97 -6.45
N ALA A 176 0.38 -16.85 -5.50
CA ALA A 176 0.95 -16.80 -4.15
C ALA A 176 2.48 -16.99 -4.15
N SER A 177 3.02 -17.78 -5.08
CA SER A 177 4.46 -18.02 -5.21
C SER A 177 5.26 -16.76 -5.60
N GLY A 178 4.60 -15.76 -6.19
CA GLY A 178 5.19 -14.47 -6.52
C GLY A 178 5.35 -13.53 -5.32
N ILE A 179 4.75 -13.84 -4.16
CA ILE A 179 4.85 -13.00 -2.96
C ILE A 179 6.27 -13.08 -2.40
N SER A 180 6.82 -11.92 -2.05
CA SER A 180 8.18 -11.86 -1.48
C SER A 180 8.24 -12.63 -0.15
N LYS A 181 9.38 -13.29 0.10
CA LYS A 181 9.60 -14.06 1.34
C LYS A 181 9.42 -13.22 2.62
N GLU A 182 9.72 -11.92 2.53
CA GLU A 182 9.52 -10.98 3.64
C GLU A 182 8.05 -10.90 4.06
N ILE A 183 7.15 -10.72 3.09
CA ILE A 183 5.70 -10.65 3.34
C ILE A 183 5.16 -12.03 3.72
N LEU A 184 5.62 -13.09 3.05
CA LEU A 184 5.12 -14.45 3.27
C LEU A 184 5.31 -14.93 4.71
N ASN A 185 6.35 -14.48 5.41
CA ASN A 185 6.56 -14.77 6.84
C ASN A 185 5.42 -14.25 7.73
N SER A 186 4.65 -13.27 7.25
CA SER A 186 3.50 -12.69 7.93
C SER A 186 2.16 -13.27 7.44
N LEU A 187 2.19 -14.24 6.50
CA LEU A 187 1.03 -14.89 5.89
C LEU A 187 1.09 -16.41 6.14
N PRO A 188 0.86 -16.86 7.38
CA PRO A 188 1.17 -18.23 7.80
C PRO A 188 0.36 -19.31 7.06
N LYS A 189 -0.92 -19.07 6.75
CA LYS A 189 -1.77 -20.03 6.04
C LYS A 189 -1.37 -20.12 4.56
N ILE A 190 -1.03 -19.00 3.93
CA ILE A 190 -0.49 -19.01 2.57
C ILE A 190 0.86 -19.72 2.54
N GLY A 191 1.71 -19.51 3.55
CA GLY A 191 2.97 -20.24 3.71
C GLY A 191 2.77 -21.77 3.83
N LEU A 192 1.79 -22.21 4.63
CA LEU A 192 1.44 -23.63 4.77
C LEU A 192 0.88 -24.21 3.47
N MET A 193 0.00 -23.48 2.79
CA MET A 193 -0.54 -23.86 1.47
C MET A 193 0.58 -24.10 0.46
N LEU A 194 1.52 -23.16 0.32
CA LEU A 194 2.66 -23.29 -0.59
C LEU A 194 3.58 -24.45 -0.19
N GLY A 195 3.78 -24.69 1.12
CA GLY A 195 4.56 -25.83 1.61
C GLY A 195 3.91 -27.16 1.25
N HIS A 196 2.60 -27.30 1.46
CA HIS A 196 1.85 -28.50 1.09
C HIS A 196 1.87 -28.75 -0.42
N ALA A 197 1.61 -27.72 -1.22
CA ALA A 197 1.63 -27.80 -2.68
C ALA A 197 2.98 -28.26 -3.25
N GLN A 198 4.09 -28.00 -2.56
CA GLN A 198 5.43 -28.42 -2.97
C GLN A 198 5.81 -29.82 -2.47
N CYS A 199 5.21 -30.31 -1.39
CA CYS A 199 5.62 -31.53 -0.72
C CYS A 199 4.73 -32.74 -1.01
N GLU A 200 3.50 -32.53 -1.47
CA GLU A 200 2.52 -33.60 -1.68
C GLU A 200 2.16 -33.77 -3.16
N GLU A 201 2.24 -35.01 -3.66
CA GLU A 201 1.91 -35.36 -5.05
C GLU A 201 0.40 -35.47 -5.29
N ASP A 202 -0.37 -35.84 -4.27
CA ASP A 202 -1.83 -35.94 -4.29
C ASP A 202 -2.40 -34.96 -3.25
N TRP A 203 -3.11 -33.92 -3.71
CA TRP A 203 -3.68 -32.93 -2.80
C TRP A 203 -5.01 -33.38 -2.20
N ASP A 204 -5.13 -33.23 -0.88
CA ASP A 204 -6.37 -33.50 -0.16
C ASP A 204 -7.47 -32.48 -0.52
N ILE A 205 -8.63 -32.98 -0.95
CA ILE A 205 -9.73 -32.15 -1.42
C ILE A 205 -10.33 -31.26 -0.32
N GLU A 206 -10.38 -31.72 0.92
CA GLU A 206 -10.93 -30.94 2.03
C GLU A 206 -9.99 -29.78 2.38
N LEU A 207 -8.68 -30.04 2.35
CA LEU A 207 -7.66 -29.03 2.57
C LEU A 207 -7.64 -27.99 1.44
N VAL A 208 -7.58 -28.44 0.19
CA VAL A 208 -7.56 -27.55 -0.99
C VAL A 208 -8.80 -26.68 -1.03
N GLY A 209 -9.96 -27.24 -0.66
CA GLY A 209 -11.21 -26.50 -0.55
C GLY A 209 -11.16 -25.29 0.39
N GLN A 210 -10.22 -25.25 1.34
CA GLN A 210 -10.06 -24.13 2.27
C GLN A 210 -9.11 -23.04 1.79
N TRP A 211 -8.23 -23.32 0.82
CA TRP A 211 -7.21 -22.38 0.38
C TRP A 211 -7.75 -21.00 -0.01
N PRO A 212 -8.85 -20.85 -0.76
CA PRO A 212 -9.38 -19.54 -1.10
C PRO A 212 -9.75 -18.70 0.14
N ASN A 213 -10.34 -19.33 1.15
CA ASN A 213 -10.72 -18.68 2.40
C ASN A 213 -9.50 -18.34 3.26
N ASP A 214 -8.54 -19.25 3.34
CA ASP A 214 -7.29 -19.06 4.07
C ASP A 214 -6.46 -17.91 3.49
N ILE A 215 -6.35 -17.85 2.16
CA ILE A 215 -5.74 -16.72 1.43
C ILE A 215 -6.44 -15.40 1.77
N GLY A 216 -7.78 -15.38 1.64
CA GLY A 216 -8.56 -14.18 1.92
C GLY A 216 -8.39 -13.68 3.36
N THR A 217 -8.38 -14.60 4.31
CA THR A 217 -8.20 -14.30 5.73
C THR A 217 -6.80 -13.75 6.03
N ASP A 218 -5.75 -14.42 5.54
CA ASP A 218 -4.37 -14.00 5.78
C ASP A 218 -4.09 -12.60 5.21
N ILE A 219 -4.48 -12.36 3.95
CA ILE A 219 -4.23 -11.08 3.29
C ILE A 219 -5.01 -9.96 3.97
N THR A 220 -6.29 -10.19 4.28
CA THR A 220 -7.12 -9.19 4.97
C THR A 220 -6.55 -8.86 6.35
N THR A 221 -6.14 -9.88 7.11
CA THR A 221 -5.52 -9.69 8.43
C THR A 221 -4.22 -8.90 8.31
N TYR A 222 -3.36 -9.25 7.35
CA TYR A 222 -2.10 -8.58 7.11
C TYR A 222 -2.30 -7.09 6.77
N LEU A 223 -3.17 -6.78 5.81
CA LEU A 223 -3.43 -5.41 5.37
C LEU A 223 -4.12 -4.56 6.44
N GLN A 224 -5.03 -5.14 7.24
CA GLN A 224 -5.69 -4.45 8.34
C GLN A 224 -4.81 -4.31 9.59
N THR A 225 -3.60 -4.88 9.61
CA THR A 225 -2.73 -4.82 10.79
C THR A 225 -2.20 -3.41 10.98
N VAL A 226 -2.68 -2.74 12.02
CA VAL A 226 -2.19 -1.42 12.44
C VAL A 226 -1.02 -1.64 13.40
N PRO A 227 0.18 -1.14 13.09
CA PRO A 227 1.32 -1.19 14.00
C PRO A 227 1.00 -0.61 15.38
N GLN A 228 1.42 -1.30 16.45
CA GLN A 228 1.47 -0.72 17.78
C GLN A 228 2.82 0.01 17.96
N LEU A 229 2.78 1.23 18.51
CA LEU A 229 3.96 2.04 18.83
C LEU A 229 4.55 1.68 20.19
#